data_AF-A0A176VWZ8-F1
#
_entry.id   AF-A0A176VWZ8-F1
#
_cell.length_a   1.000
_cell.length_b   1.000
_cell.length_c   1.000
_cell.angle_alpha   90.00
_cell.angle_beta   90.00
_cell.angle_gamma   90.00
#
_symmetry.space_group_name_H-M   'P 1'
#
loop_
_entity.id
_entity.type
_entity.pdbx_description
1 polymer ?
#
loop_
_entity_poly.entity_id
_entity_poly.type
_entity_poly.pdbx_seq_one_letter_code
_entity_poly.pdbx_strand_id
1 'polypeptide(L)'
;MSISAIQPNEGMETAPDKVEKTWLEVVKAAVSLGDHDIVSRDSLHYPKIVEQSWIHTIKDPKDFKKIKKNDFVGDVLQKIEEGLEEDQAASKFFYEERELVRDLQQKLEAKGALTEEIFLGLLKPHLESLKSRTVGGESEGNVVDGPHSNGSVSPVDRRSTLSLVRAVAVRLGPRLISTLLQCCALLRLWSMVHILLERRVVDTRDCSRIVESAIEDQQARTLCHCITYGPDLAPQDFLSILVFFLRSMERTPKSFQVVKGEWKRLALSKIQVYKNRKEVASESGEPPSPATVLALANAIDGFSAPELCIHQLVASDQDESVLTSVVAKLEPPQLLSLLQYLCKWVERYSSQLARYPTPKLGRVPSMNQVLFWTSVILECNYTKFVLSSDYHAVVKAMRKLVQPLVELSTHLTPLIGIVDHLRYRRYAAAIKTRVHVPTAPTDYVIELLDLS
;
A
#
# COMPACT_ATOMS: atom_id res chain seq x y z
N MET A 1 -31.27 62.12 18.18
CA MET A 1 -31.53 60.68 18.36
C MET A 1 -30.30 59.94 17.88
N SER A 2 -29.59 59.35 18.83
CA SER A 2 -28.23 58.83 18.72
C SER A 2 -28.25 57.30 18.60
N ILE A 3 -27.50 56.73 17.65
CA ILE A 3 -27.00 55.34 17.65
C ILE A 3 -25.66 55.38 16.88
N SER A 4 -24.53 55.60 17.55
CA SER A 4 -23.65 54.58 18.17
C SER A 4 -22.70 53.94 17.17
N ALA A 5 -21.49 54.51 17.10
CA ALA A 5 -20.31 53.96 16.48
C ALA A 5 -19.78 52.75 17.26
N ILE A 6 -19.34 51.71 16.56
CA ILE A 6 -18.58 50.58 17.11
C ILE A 6 -17.14 50.74 16.63
N GLN A 7 -16.23 51.03 17.56
CA GLN A 7 -14.79 50.94 17.36
C GLN A 7 -14.36 49.46 17.34
N PRO A 8 -13.36 49.06 16.53
CA PRO A 8 -12.72 47.77 16.68
C PRO A 8 -11.67 47.83 17.79
N ASN A 9 -11.74 46.85 18.68
CA ASN A 9 -10.90 46.69 19.86
C ASN A 9 -9.50 46.20 19.44
N GLU A 10 -8.48 46.98 19.77
CA GLU A 10 -7.08 46.53 19.78
C GLU A 10 -6.81 45.65 21.00
N GLY A 11 -5.98 44.62 20.83
CA GLY A 11 -5.26 43.99 21.94
C GLY A 11 -5.74 42.61 22.37
N MET A 12 -5.24 41.56 21.69
CA MET A 12 -4.68 40.37 22.35
C MET A 12 -3.89 39.53 21.34
N GLU A 13 -2.67 39.96 21.03
CA GLU A 13 -1.65 39.07 20.44
C GLU A 13 -1.28 38.01 21.48
N THR A 14 -1.78 36.79 21.31
CA THR A 14 -1.20 35.61 21.95
C THR A 14 -0.13 35.04 21.01
N ALA A 15 1.12 35.20 21.41
CA ALA A 15 2.27 34.59 20.75
C ALA A 15 2.14 33.05 20.71
N PRO A 16 2.31 32.38 19.57
CA PRO A 16 2.59 30.95 19.55
C PRO A 16 4.10 30.74 19.65
N ASP A 17 4.62 30.80 20.88
CA ASP A 17 5.98 30.38 21.19
C ASP A 17 6.02 28.84 21.31
N LYS A 18 6.14 28.20 20.14
CA LYS A 18 6.69 26.85 19.95
C LYS A 18 6.87 26.68 18.45
N VAL A 19 8.07 26.97 17.96
CA VAL A 19 8.49 26.64 16.59
C VAL A 19 8.35 25.12 16.43
N GLU A 20 7.25 24.67 15.85
CA GLU A 20 7.07 23.29 15.41
C GLU A 20 8.12 23.06 14.34
N LYS A 21 9.26 22.48 14.73
CA LYS A 21 10.33 22.10 13.79
C LYS A 21 9.72 21.23 12.70
N THR A 22 9.93 21.60 11.45
CA THR A 22 9.43 20.83 10.31
C THR A 22 10.02 19.42 10.31
N TRP A 23 9.30 18.43 9.79
CA TRP A 23 9.79 17.04 9.73
C TRP A 23 11.08 16.94 8.94
N LEU A 24 11.25 17.79 7.93
CA LEU A 24 12.45 17.94 7.14
C LEU A 24 13.65 18.35 7.99
N GLU A 25 13.50 19.28 8.93
CA GLU A 25 14.60 19.65 9.85
C GLU A 25 14.91 18.52 10.84
N VAL A 26 13.90 17.78 11.30
CA VAL A 26 14.09 16.58 12.13
C VAL A 26 14.88 15.50 11.37
N VAL A 27 14.56 15.30 10.08
CA VAL A 27 15.27 14.34 9.23
C VAL A 27 16.67 14.82 8.86
N LYS A 28 16.86 16.09 8.50
CA LYS A 28 18.19 16.65 8.21
C LYS A 28 19.13 16.48 9.40
N ALA A 29 18.66 16.77 10.61
CA ALA A 29 19.42 16.54 11.85
C ALA A 29 19.72 15.05 12.08
N ALA A 30 18.78 14.15 11.75
CA ALA A 30 18.99 12.71 11.85
C ALA A 30 20.01 12.18 10.84
N VAL A 31 20.00 12.70 9.61
CA VAL A 31 20.93 12.34 8.54
C VAL A 31 22.33 12.90 8.83
N SER A 32 22.43 14.15 9.29
CA SER A 32 23.72 14.79 9.62
C SER A 32 24.44 14.12 10.81
N LEU A 33 23.71 13.50 11.72
CA LEU A 33 24.29 12.72 12.83
C LEU A 33 24.74 11.31 12.41
N GLY A 34 24.26 10.81 11.26
CA GLY A 34 24.53 9.46 10.77
C GLY A 34 25.70 9.36 9.78
N ASP A 35 26.06 10.46 9.11
CA ASP A 35 26.98 10.46 7.97
C ASP A 35 28.38 10.96 8.35
N HIS A 36 29.16 10.03 8.93
CA HIS A 36 30.58 9.92 8.61
C HIS A 36 30.74 8.58 7.87
N ASP A 37 31.19 8.64 6.62
CA ASP A 37 31.42 7.56 5.64
C ASP A 37 30.21 6.96 4.92
N ILE A 38 30.05 7.36 3.64
CA ILE A 38 29.38 6.54 2.63
C ILE A 38 30.26 6.52 1.36
N VAL A 39 31.02 5.44 1.19
CA VAL A 39 31.49 4.97 -0.11
C VAL A 39 30.46 3.97 -0.65
N SER A 40 30.05 4.22 -1.90
CA SER A 40 29.09 3.51 -2.73
C SER A 40 29.15 1.97 -2.63
N ARG A 41 28.00 1.36 -2.31
CA ARG A 41 27.65 -0.02 -2.66
C ARG A 41 26.16 -0.13 -2.93
N ASP A 42 25.77 0.08 -4.19
CA ASP A 42 24.48 -0.37 -4.71
C ASP A 42 24.73 -1.60 -5.58
N SER A 43 24.30 -2.77 -5.10
CA SER A 43 24.17 -3.99 -5.91
C SER A 43 22.73 -4.46 -5.83
N LEU A 44 21.92 -4.05 -6.79
CA LEU A 44 20.58 -4.58 -7.02
C LEU A 44 20.69 -5.99 -7.64
N HIS A 45 20.23 -7.00 -6.91
CA HIS A 45 20.00 -8.35 -7.41
C HIS A 45 18.49 -8.58 -7.58
N TYR A 46 18.09 -8.93 -8.80
CA TYR A 46 16.76 -9.48 -9.10
C TYR A 46 16.82 -11.01 -8.94
N PRO A 47 15.74 -11.66 -8.47
CA PRO A 47 15.45 -13.03 -8.87
C PRO A 47 14.17 -13.08 -9.73
N LYS A 48 14.34 -13.64 -10.92
CA LYS A 48 13.29 -14.25 -11.74
C LYS A 48 13.33 -15.77 -11.50
N ILE A 49 12.14 -16.37 -11.43
CA ILE A 49 11.82 -17.81 -11.60
C ILE A 49 12.11 -18.71 -10.38
N VAL A 50 11.06 -19.33 -9.81
CA VAL A 50 10.78 -20.79 -9.96
C VAL A 50 9.26 -21.01 -9.85
N GLU A 51 8.70 -21.47 -10.96
CA GLU A 51 7.39 -22.10 -11.09
C GLU A 51 7.64 -23.62 -11.11
N GLN A 52 6.76 -24.39 -10.47
CA GLN A 52 6.61 -25.87 -10.53
C GLN A 52 7.59 -26.76 -9.76
N SER A 53 7.07 -27.43 -8.71
CA SER A 53 7.61 -28.70 -8.19
C SER A 53 6.51 -29.46 -7.44
N TRP A 54 5.59 -30.07 -8.19
CA TRP A 54 4.91 -31.30 -7.76
C TRP A 54 4.94 -32.26 -8.95
N ILE A 55 5.07 -33.55 -8.67
CA ILE A 55 5.22 -34.69 -9.60
C ILE A 55 6.68 -34.98 -10.01
N HIS A 56 7.44 -35.60 -9.11
CA HIS A 56 8.43 -36.62 -9.47
C HIS A 56 8.79 -37.46 -8.23
N THR A 57 7.96 -38.48 -7.97
CA THR A 57 8.39 -39.65 -7.21
C THR A 57 7.91 -40.87 -7.99
N ILE A 58 8.74 -41.93 -8.00
CA ILE A 58 8.64 -43.17 -8.77
C ILE A 58 9.40 -43.10 -10.10
N LYS A 59 10.70 -43.39 -10.03
CA LYS A 59 11.61 -43.48 -11.19
C LYS A 59 12.28 -44.85 -11.36
N ASP A 60 11.80 -45.91 -10.71
CA ASP A 60 12.35 -47.26 -10.96
C ASP A 60 11.29 -48.38 -10.91
N PRO A 61 11.04 -49.10 -12.03
CA PRO A 61 10.13 -50.26 -12.06
C PRO A 61 10.64 -51.48 -11.28
N LYS A 62 11.86 -51.43 -10.72
CA LYS A 62 12.49 -52.58 -10.04
C LYS A 62 12.23 -52.65 -8.54
N ASP A 63 11.72 -51.59 -7.92
CA ASP A 63 11.36 -51.58 -6.49
C ASP A 63 10.02 -52.29 -6.18
N PHE A 64 9.26 -52.67 -7.21
CA PHE A 64 7.98 -53.37 -7.06
C PHE A 64 8.08 -54.84 -6.63
N LYS A 65 9.29 -55.43 -6.54
CA LYS A 65 9.45 -56.87 -6.23
C LYS A 65 9.66 -57.22 -4.76
N LYS A 66 9.56 -56.28 -3.82
CA LYS A 66 9.75 -56.56 -2.39
C LYS A 66 8.67 -56.03 -1.43
N ILE A 67 7.49 -55.69 -1.93
CA ILE A 67 6.38 -55.29 -1.06
C ILE A 67 5.45 -56.50 -0.87
N LYS A 68 5.34 -56.98 0.37
CA LYS A 68 4.35 -58.01 0.73
C LYS A 68 2.96 -57.46 0.43
N LYS A 69 2.16 -58.24 -0.28
CA LYS A 69 0.83 -57.89 -0.82
C LYS A 69 -0.20 -57.42 0.25
N ASN A 70 0.10 -57.57 1.54
CA ASN A 70 -0.80 -57.21 2.64
C ASN A 70 -0.52 -55.82 3.25
N ASP A 71 0.68 -55.24 3.08
CA ASP A 71 1.00 -53.92 3.67
C ASP A 71 0.55 -52.76 2.74
N PHE A 72 0.58 -52.98 1.42
CA PHE A 72 0.15 -51.98 0.44
C PHE A 72 -1.35 -51.69 0.44
N VAL A 73 -2.17 -52.68 0.82
CA VAL A 73 -3.64 -52.51 0.88
C VAL A 73 -4.03 -51.75 2.14
N GLY A 74 -3.32 -51.95 3.26
CA GLY A 74 -3.52 -51.18 4.49
C GLY A 74 -3.18 -49.70 4.31
N ASP A 75 -2.01 -49.39 3.73
CA ASP A 75 -1.59 -48.01 3.49
C ASP A 75 -2.48 -47.26 2.48
N VAL A 76 -3.03 -47.96 1.49
CA VAL A 76 -3.94 -47.37 0.51
C VAL A 76 -5.33 -47.19 1.10
N LEU A 77 -5.84 -48.13 1.91
CA LEU A 77 -7.12 -47.98 2.60
C LEU A 77 -7.07 -46.89 3.67
N GLN A 78 -5.97 -46.79 4.42
CA GLN A 78 -5.76 -45.73 5.40
C GLN A 78 -5.73 -44.35 4.73
N LYS A 79 -5.03 -44.21 3.59
CA LYS A 79 -5.03 -42.96 2.82
C LYS A 79 -6.40 -42.62 2.20
N ILE A 80 -7.19 -43.63 1.86
CA ILE A 80 -8.57 -43.45 1.38
C ILE A 80 -9.49 -43.05 2.54
N GLU A 81 -9.35 -43.65 3.72
CA GLU A 81 -10.08 -43.28 4.95
C GLU A 81 -9.71 -41.87 5.42
N GLU A 82 -8.42 -41.52 5.45
CA GLU A 82 -7.94 -40.17 5.73
C GLU A 82 -8.50 -39.15 4.70
N GLY A 83 -8.52 -39.49 3.41
CA GLY A 83 -9.14 -38.67 2.38
C GLY A 83 -10.67 -38.52 2.51
N LEU A 84 -11.36 -39.57 2.95
CA LEU A 84 -12.81 -39.55 3.24
C LEU A 84 -13.15 -38.73 4.49
N GLU A 85 -12.29 -38.77 5.52
CA GLU A 85 -12.44 -37.93 6.71
C GLU A 85 -12.15 -36.45 6.41
N GLU A 86 -11.16 -36.16 5.58
CA GLU A 86 -10.90 -34.80 5.08
C GLU A 86 -12.08 -34.25 4.27
N ASP A 87 -12.67 -35.06 3.38
CA ASP A 87 -13.87 -34.69 2.60
C ASP A 87 -15.11 -34.47 3.49
N GLN A 88 -15.30 -35.27 4.54
CA GLN A 88 -16.38 -35.08 5.51
C GLN A 88 -16.17 -33.82 6.36
N ALA A 89 -14.94 -33.55 6.80
CA ALA A 89 -14.59 -32.36 7.58
C ALA A 89 -14.74 -31.08 6.74
N ALA A 90 -14.36 -31.12 5.45
CA ALA A 90 -14.57 -30.05 4.49
C ALA A 90 -16.06 -29.82 4.24
N SER A 91 -16.84 -30.87 4.02
CA SER A 91 -18.29 -30.77 3.83
C SER A 91 -19.00 -30.17 5.04
N LYS A 92 -18.61 -30.57 6.27
CA LYS A 92 -19.14 -29.98 7.51
C LYS A 92 -18.79 -28.50 7.65
N PHE A 93 -17.58 -28.09 7.26
CA PHE A 93 -17.16 -26.70 7.29
C PHE A 93 -18.00 -25.82 6.34
N PHE A 94 -18.20 -26.25 5.09
CA PHE A 94 -19.03 -25.52 4.14
C PHE A 94 -20.48 -25.40 4.61
N TYR A 95 -20.98 -26.38 5.36
CA TYR A 95 -22.31 -26.30 5.97
C TYR A 95 -22.37 -25.25 7.09
N GLU A 96 -21.43 -25.27 8.03
CA GLU A 96 -21.33 -24.29 9.13
C GLU A 96 -21.20 -22.84 8.61
N GLU A 97 -20.39 -22.64 7.57
CA GLU A 97 -20.25 -21.33 6.94
C GLU A 97 -21.55 -20.86 6.27
N ARG A 98 -22.25 -21.76 5.56
CA ARG A 98 -23.53 -21.43 4.92
C ARG A 98 -24.62 -21.09 5.93
N GLU A 99 -24.68 -21.81 7.04
CA GLU A 99 -25.60 -21.51 8.15
C GLU A 99 -25.31 -20.12 8.73
N LEU A 100 -24.03 -19.82 9.03
CA LEU A 100 -23.65 -18.50 9.53
C LEU A 100 -24.02 -17.37 8.55
N VAL A 101 -23.77 -17.58 7.25
CA VAL A 101 -24.15 -16.62 6.20
C VAL A 101 -25.67 -16.40 6.19
N ARG A 102 -26.45 -17.48 6.27
CA ARG A 102 -27.91 -17.40 6.30
C ARG A 102 -28.41 -16.64 7.51
N ASP A 103 -27.89 -16.95 8.70
CA ASP A 103 -28.28 -16.30 9.95
C ASP A 103 -27.94 -14.80 9.95
N LEU A 104 -26.76 -14.44 9.43
CA LEU A 104 -26.34 -13.05 9.28
C LEU A 104 -27.20 -12.31 8.27
N GLN A 105 -27.52 -12.90 7.11
CA GLN A 105 -28.39 -12.31 6.10
C GLN A 105 -29.81 -12.10 6.61
N GLN A 106 -30.38 -13.09 7.29
CA GLN A 106 -31.71 -12.96 7.90
C GLN A 106 -31.76 -11.81 8.92
N LYS A 107 -30.71 -11.66 9.74
CA LYS A 107 -30.60 -10.55 10.70
C LYS A 107 -30.32 -9.20 10.04
N LEU A 108 -29.66 -9.19 8.89
CA LEU A 108 -29.43 -7.98 8.10
C LEU A 108 -30.73 -7.44 7.49
N GLU A 109 -31.59 -8.34 7.01
CA GLU A 109 -32.91 -7.99 6.45
C GLU A 109 -33.92 -7.58 7.53
N ALA A 110 -33.83 -8.16 8.72
CA ALA A 110 -34.63 -7.79 9.87
C ALA A 110 -34.16 -6.44 10.47
N LYS A 111 -34.78 -5.33 10.02
CA LYS A 111 -34.46 -3.96 10.45
C LYS A 111 -34.29 -3.86 11.98
N GLY A 112 -33.09 -3.50 12.42
CA GLY A 112 -32.76 -3.25 13.83
C GLY A 112 -32.43 -4.48 14.67
N ALA A 113 -32.45 -5.69 14.10
CA ALA A 113 -32.17 -6.93 14.84
C ALA A 113 -30.67 -7.23 14.99
N LEU A 114 -29.81 -6.57 14.20
CA LEU A 114 -28.37 -6.78 14.23
C LEU A 114 -27.70 -5.71 15.09
N THR A 115 -27.21 -6.12 16.26
CA THR A 115 -26.33 -5.30 17.11
C THR A 115 -24.88 -5.79 17.00
N GLU A 116 -23.91 -4.96 17.39
CA GLU A 116 -22.49 -5.34 17.45
C GLU A 116 -22.28 -6.62 18.28
N GLU A 117 -22.96 -6.73 19.43
CA GLU A 117 -22.85 -7.89 20.32
C GLU A 117 -23.38 -9.17 19.68
N ILE A 118 -24.54 -9.10 19.01
CA ILE A 118 -25.13 -10.25 18.30
C ILE A 118 -24.22 -10.67 17.15
N PHE A 119 -23.72 -9.71 16.37
CA PHE A 119 -22.83 -9.97 15.26
C PHE A 119 -21.53 -10.65 15.71
N LEU A 120 -20.85 -10.09 16.72
CA LEU A 120 -19.61 -10.66 17.24
C LEU A 120 -19.84 -12.01 17.93
N GLY A 121 -20.98 -12.19 18.60
CA GLY A 121 -21.37 -13.44 19.24
C GLY A 121 -21.60 -14.58 18.26
N LEU A 122 -22.16 -14.30 17.08
CA LEU A 122 -22.31 -15.29 15.99
C LEU A 122 -20.98 -15.60 15.30
N LEU A 123 -20.15 -14.58 15.09
CA LEU A 123 -18.92 -14.72 14.33
C LEU A 123 -17.82 -15.45 15.11
N LYS A 124 -17.64 -15.13 16.40
CA LYS A 124 -16.50 -15.59 17.21
C LYS A 124 -16.38 -17.14 17.28
N PRO A 125 -17.45 -17.92 17.55
CA PRO A 125 -17.35 -19.38 17.62
C PRO A 125 -16.87 -20.01 16.30
N HIS A 126 -17.32 -19.46 15.17
CA HIS A 126 -16.90 -19.92 13.84
C HIS A 126 -15.40 -19.65 13.59
N LEU A 127 -14.91 -18.47 13.98
CA LEU A 127 -13.49 -18.14 13.85
C LEU A 127 -12.59 -18.98 14.78
N GLU A 128 -13.06 -19.31 15.99
CA GLU A 128 -12.35 -20.18 16.93
C GLU A 128 -12.26 -21.62 16.42
N SER A 129 -13.36 -22.16 15.87
CA SER A 129 -13.39 -23.46 15.18
C SER A 129 -12.41 -23.50 14.00
N LEU A 130 -12.33 -22.42 13.23
CA LEU A 130 -11.37 -22.30 12.13
C LEU A 130 -9.92 -22.28 12.62
N LYS A 131 -9.64 -21.52 13.68
CA LYS A 131 -8.30 -21.39 14.25
C LYS A 131 -7.79 -22.72 14.81
N SER A 132 -8.61 -23.43 15.59
CA SER A 132 -8.23 -24.70 16.23
C SER A 132 -7.85 -25.79 15.22
N ARG A 133 -8.49 -25.82 14.05
CA ARG A 133 -8.15 -26.74 12.95
C ARG A 133 -6.79 -26.44 12.28
N THR A 134 -6.23 -25.24 12.48
CA THR A 134 -4.96 -24.84 11.85
C THR A 134 -3.72 -25.25 12.63
N VAL A 135 -3.84 -25.45 13.95
CA VAL A 135 -2.71 -25.74 14.84
C VAL A 135 -2.37 -27.25 14.88
N GLY A 136 -3.09 -28.07 14.10
CA GLY A 136 -2.85 -29.51 13.96
C GLY A 136 -1.66 -29.89 13.06
N GLY A 137 -0.98 -28.93 12.44
CA GLY A 137 0.25 -29.14 11.67
C GLY A 137 1.24 -28.04 12.02
N GLU A 138 2.39 -28.44 12.56
CA GLU A 138 3.50 -27.59 13.03
C GLU A 138 3.29 -26.92 14.40
N SER A 139 3.83 -27.62 15.40
CA SER A 139 3.99 -27.17 16.77
C SER A 139 5.18 -26.21 16.87
N GLU A 140 4.94 -24.95 17.23
CA GLU A 140 5.89 -24.18 18.04
C GLU A 140 5.18 -23.71 19.30
N GLY A 141 5.65 -24.24 20.42
CA GLY A 141 5.09 -24.01 21.74
C GLY A 141 5.44 -22.63 22.27
N ASN A 142 4.46 -22.02 22.93
CA ASN A 142 4.70 -21.44 24.23
C ASN A 142 3.36 -21.33 24.97
N VAL A 143 3.16 -22.27 25.90
CA VAL A 143 2.12 -22.24 26.92
C VAL A 143 2.71 -21.52 28.12
N VAL A 144 2.06 -20.44 28.56
CA VAL A 144 2.15 -19.96 29.94
C VAL A 144 0.75 -20.04 30.51
N ASP A 145 0.58 -20.98 31.44
CA ASP A 145 -0.63 -21.23 32.20
C ASP A 145 -0.98 -20.08 33.15
N GLY A 146 -2.28 -19.85 33.31
CA GLY A 146 -2.88 -19.03 34.37
C GLY A 146 -4.36 -19.38 34.55
N PRO A 147 -4.89 -19.42 35.79
CA PRO A 147 -5.83 -20.43 36.23
C PRO A 147 -7.32 -20.09 36.02
N HIS A 148 -8.11 -21.17 36.01
CA HIS A 148 -9.56 -21.24 35.98
C HIS A 148 -10.29 -20.24 36.89
N SER A 149 -11.32 -19.59 36.36
CA SER A 149 -12.43 -19.05 37.15
C SER A 149 -13.76 -19.16 36.41
N ASN A 150 -14.73 -19.71 37.13
CA ASN A 150 -16.11 -19.99 36.73
C ASN A 150 -16.92 -18.75 36.30
N GLY A 151 -17.85 -18.99 35.37
CA GLY A 151 -19.21 -18.44 35.44
C GLY A 151 -19.38 -16.92 35.44
N SER A 152 -19.06 -16.25 34.33
CA SER A 152 -19.83 -15.10 33.88
C SER A 152 -19.73 -15.01 32.35
N VAL A 153 -20.84 -14.75 31.66
CA VAL A 153 -20.84 -14.47 30.23
C VAL A 153 -20.15 -13.12 30.06
N SER A 154 -18.83 -13.17 29.86
CA SER A 154 -17.98 -12.01 29.60
C SER A 154 -18.43 -11.32 28.32
N PRO A 155 -18.49 -9.97 28.27
CA PRO A 155 -18.79 -9.23 27.05
C PRO A 155 -17.84 -9.69 25.95
N VAL A 156 -18.39 -10.06 24.79
CA VAL A 156 -17.61 -10.56 23.65
C VAL A 156 -16.49 -9.58 23.33
N ASP A 157 -15.25 -9.94 23.66
CA ASP A 157 -14.12 -9.04 23.50
C ASP A 157 -13.85 -8.77 22.02
N ARG A 158 -14.16 -7.54 21.59
CA ARG A 158 -13.94 -7.04 20.24
C ARG A 158 -12.48 -7.23 19.79
N ARG A 159 -11.50 -7.08 20.69
CA ARG A 159 -10.08 -7.25 20.34
C ARG A 159 -9.75 -8.70 20.03
N SER A 160 -10.25 -9.62 20.84
CA SER A 160 -10.15 -11.06 20.60
C SER A 160 -10.70 -11.43 19.23
N THR A 161 -11.93 -11.01 18.88
CA THR A 161 -12.54 -11.33 17.58
C THR A 161 -11.74 -10.76 16.40
N LEU A 162 -11.26 -9.52 16.49
CA LEU A 162 -10.42 -8.93 15.43
C LEU A 162 -9.09 -9.68 15.25
N SER A 163 -8.49 -10.16 16.33
CA SER A 163 -7.27 -10.97 16.26
C SER A 163 -7.51 -12.32 15.56
N LEU A 164 -8.67 -12.94 15.81
CA LEU A 164 -9.09 -14.18 15.16
C LEU A 164 -9.33 -13.94 13.66
N VAL A 165 -10.09 -12.91 13.28
CA VAL A 165 -10.30 -12.54 11.87
C VAL A 165 -8.95 -12.34 11.18
N ARG A 166 -8.02 -11.61 11.79
CA ARG A 166 -6.68 -11.41 11.21
C ARG A 166 -5.96 -12.73 10.96
N ALA A 167 -6.13 -13.74 11.82
CA ALA A 167 -5.48 -15.03 11.66
C ALA A 167 -6.13 -15.89 10.56
N VAL A 168 -7.46 -15.88 10.44
CA VAL A 168 -8.19 -16.84 9.59
C VAL A 168 -8.81 -16.25 8.32
N ALA A 169 -8.74 -14.93 8.09
CA ALA A 169 -9.43 -14.24 6.99
C ALA A 169 -9.26 -14.87 5.61
N VAL A 170 -8.04 -15.34 5.27
CA VAL A 170 -7.73 -15.93 3.96
C VAL A 170 -8.45 -17.27 3.71
N ARG A 171 -8.96 -17.90 4.78
CA ARG A 171 -9.68 -19.18 4.73
C ARG A 171 -11.20 -19.01 4.69
N LEU A 172 -11.70 -17.79 4.88
CA LEU A 172 -13.14 -17.54 4.83
C LEU A 172 -13.60 -17.60 3.37
N GLY A 173 -14.75 -18.22 3.13
CA GLY A 173 -15.32 -18.23 1.79
C GLY A 173 -15.80 -16.83 1.37
N PRO A 174 -15.85 -16.58 0.05
CA PRO A 174 -16.17 -15.25 -0.49
C PRO A 174 -17.57 -14.78 -0.10
N ARG A 175 -18.53 -15.70 0.06
CA ARG A 175 -19.91 -15.37 0.50
C ARG A 175 -19.93 -14.87 1.94
N LEU A 176 -19.16 -15.51 2.82
CA LEU A 176 -19.02 -15.05 4.19
C LEU A 176 -18.32 -13.70 4.22
N ILE A 177 -17.23 -13.51 3.49
CA ILE A 177 -16.52 -12.21 3.40
C ILE A 177 -17.47 -11.09 2.97
N SER A 178 -18.23 -11.27 1.87
CA SER A 178 -19.20 -10.27 1.41
C SER A 178 -20.24 -9.93 2.46
N THR A 179 -20.76 -10.96 3.16
CA THR A 179 -21.75 -10.77 4.23
C THR A 179 -21.13 -10.05 5.44
N LEU A 180 -19.92 -10.41 5.83
CA LEU A 180 -19.18 -9.76 6.92
C LEU A 180 -18.94 -8.29 6.60
N LEU A 181 -18.56 -7.95 5.37
CA LEU A 181 -18.33 -6.57 4.95
C LEU A 181 -19.61 -5.74 4.99
N GLN A 182 -20.74 -6.29 4.54
CA GLN A 182 -22.05 -5.64 4.65
C GLN A 182 -22.45 -5.39 6.10
N CYS A 183 -22.31 -6.40 6.97
CA CYS A 183 -22.57 -6.24 8.40
C CYS A 183 -21.63 -5.21 9.04
N CYS A 184 -20.34 -5.22 8.68
CA CYS A 184 -19.36 -4.29 9.22
C CYS A 184 -19.62 -2.85 8.78
N ALA A 185 -20.03 -2.63 7.53
CA ALA A 185 -20.41 -1.31 7.04
C ALA A 185 -21.65 -0.80 7.79
N LEU A 186 -22.69 -1.63 7.92
CA LEU A 186 -23.92 -1.28 8.64
C LEU A 186 -23.67 -0.96 10.12
N LEU A 187 -22.83 -1.76 10.79
CA LEU A 187 -22.49 -1.61 12.21
C LEU A 187 -21.34 -0.62 12.44
N ARG A 188 -20.80 0.01 11.39
CA ARG A 188 -19.64 0.92 11.45
C ARG A 188 -18.39 0.30 12.10
N LEU A 189 -18.19 -1.01 11.91
CA LEU A 189 -17.04 -1.78 12.40
C LEU A 189 -15.85 -1.67 11.43
N TRP A 190 -15.43 -0.44 11.16
CA TRP A 190 -14.37 -0.12 10.18
C TRP A 190 -13.04 -0.82 10.46
N SER A 191 -12.73 -1.13 11.72
CA SER A 191 -11.51 -1.86 12.08
C SER A 191 -11.49 -3.29 11.52
N MET A 192 -12.64 -3.94 11.36
CA MET A 192 -12.72 -5.27 10.74
C MET A 192 -12.58 -5.16 9.22
N VAL A 193 -13.18 -4.14 8.61
CA VAL A 193 -13.02 -3.83 7.19
C VAL A 193 -11.55 -3.61 6.84
N HIS A 194 -10.81 -2.84 7.65
CA HIS A 194 -9.37 -2.63 7.45
C HIS A 194 -8.58 -3.93 7.46
N ILE A 195 -8.88 -4.86 8.37
CA ILE A 195 -8.22 -6.18 8.43
C ILE A 195 -8.51 -7.01 7.18
N LEU A 196 -9.76 -7.03 6.72
CA LEU A 196 -10.14 -7.79 5.52
C LEU A 196 -9.47 -7.22 4.26
N LEU A 197 -9.39 -5.89 4.15
CA LEU A 197 -8.66 -5.21 3.07
C LEU A 197 -7.16 -5.52 3.12
N GLU A 198 -6.51 -5.40 4.29
CA GLU A 198 -5.09 -5.72 4.48
C GLU A 198 -4.76 -7.17 4.10
N ARG A 199 -5.70 -8.09 4.29
CA ARG A 199 -5.57 -9.50 3.92
C ARG A 199 -5.87 -9.79 2.44
N ARG A 200 -6.29 -8.77 1.66
CA ARG A 200 -6.58 -8.87 0.22
C ARG A 200 -7.63 -9.95 -0.11
N VAL A 201 -8.59 -10.15 0.78
CA VAL A 201 -9.67 -11.14 0.60
C VAL A 201 -10.95 -10.53 0.03
N VAL A 202 -10.97 -9.22 -0.18
CA VAL A 202 -12.13 -8.46 -0.64
C VAL A 202 -12.16 -8.42 -2.17
N ASP A 203 -13.32 -8.75 -2.77
CA ASP A 203 -13.51 -8.64 -4.21
C ASP A 203 -13.85 -7.21 -4.67
N THR A 204 -13.79 -6.96 -5.97
CA THR A 204 -14.03 -5.61 -6.53
C THR A 204 -15.43 -5.08 -6.22
N ARG A 205 -16.45 -5.95 -6.23
CA ARG A 205 -17.85 -5.55 -6.02
C ARG A 205 -18.11 -5.14 -4.58
N ASP A 206 -17.60 -5.91 -3.63
CA ASP A 206 -17.66 -5.59 -2.21
C ASP A 206 -16.84 -4.35 -1.90
N CYS A 207 -15.71 -4.16 -2.58
CA CYS A 207 -14.91 -2.94 -2.47
C CYS A 207 -15.71 -1.70 -2.88
N SER A 208 -16.45 -1.72 -4.00
CA SER A 208 -17.32 -0.59 -4.42
C SER A 208 -18.35 -0.22 -3.34
N ARG A 209 -19.01 -1.22 -2.74
CA ARG A 209 -19.98 -1.00 -1.65
C ARG A 209 -19.33 -0.39 -0.42
N ILE A 210 -18.13 -0.83 -0.06
CA ILE A 210 -17.36 -0.26 1.05
C ILE A 210 -17.00 1.19 0.75
N VAL A 211 -16.61 1.50 -0.50
CA VAL A 211 -16.28 2.87 -0.92
C VAL A 211 -17.50 3.78 -0.75
N GLU A 212 -18.68 3.35 -1.22
CA GLU A 212 -19.93 4.09 -1.03
C GLU A 212 -20.20 4.37 0.45
N SER A 213 -20.25 3.31 1.29
CA SER A 213 -20.51 3.47 2.73
C SER A 213 -19.44 4.28 3.45
N ALA A 214 -18.17 4.16 3.06
CA ALA A 214 -17.07 4.91 3.67
C ALA A 214 -17.10 6.40 3.30
N ILE A 215 -17.58 6.76 2.10
CA ILE A 215 -17.80 8.15 1.71
C ILE A 215 -18.94 8.75 2.53
N GLU A 216 -20.06 8.03 2.66
CA GLU A 216 -21.23 8.45 3.45
C GLU A 216 -20.85 8.72 4.92
N ASP A 217 -20.08 7.81 5.52
CA ASP A 217 -19.61 7.93 6.91
C ASP A 217 -18.32 8.74 7.06
N GLN A 218 -17.84 9.40 5.99
CA GLN A 218 -16.65 10.25 5.95
C GLN A 218 -15.37 9.55 6.48
N GLN A 219 -15.20 8.26 6.21
CA GLN A 219 -14.10 7.43 6.69
C GLN A 219 -12.89 7.46 5.75
N ALA A 220 -12.16 8.57 5.74
CA ALA A 220 -10.96 8.75 4.91
C ALA A 220 -9.92 7.63 5.07
N ARG A 221 -9.75 7.11 6.30
CA ARG A 221 -8.85 5.99 6.58
C ARG A 221 -9.26 4.73 5.83
N THR A 222 -10.55 4.40 5.79
CA THR A 222 -11.04 3.22 5.05
C THR A 222 -10.78 3.38 3.55
N LEU A 223 -11.05 4.57 2.99
CA LEU A 223 -10.80 4.85 1.58
C LEU A 223 -9.31 4.71 1.22
N CYS A 224 -8.41 5.18 2.08
CA CYS A 224 -6.96 4.96 1.94
C CYS A 224 -6.59 3.45 1.93
N HIS A 225 -7.26 2.62 2.74
CA HIS A 225 -7.05 1.18 2.72
C HIS A 225 -7.60 0.53 1.45
N CYS A 226 -8.73 1.00 0.92
CA CYS A 226 -9.25 0.53 -0.37
C CYS A 226 -8.25 0.81 -1.50
N ILE A 227 -7.61 1.99 -1.51
CA ILE A 227 -6.58 2.33 -2.52
C ILE A 227 -5.32 1.48 -2.36
N THR A 228 -4.89 1.25 -1.11
CA THR A 228 -3.59 0.60 -0.84
C THR A 228 -3.65 -0.93 -0.96
N TYR A 229 -4.75 -1.54 -0.51
CA TYR A 229 -4.87 -2.99 -0.37
C TYR A 229 -6.08 -3.59 -1.08
N GLY A 230 -7.02 -2.74 -1.54
CA GLY A 230 -8.17 -3.22 -2.28
C GLY A 230 -7.78 -3.84 -3.62
N PRO A 231 -8.70 -4.59 -4.23
CA PRO A 231 -8.60 -4.98 -5.62
C PRO A 231 -8.62 -3.75 -6.53
N ASP A 232 -8.36 -3.92 -7.82
CA ASP A 232 -8.40 -2.83 -8.80
C ASP A 232 -9.71 -2.05 -8.68
N LEU A 233 -9.59 -0.76 -8.36
CA LEU A 233 -10.73 0.12 -8.14
C LEU A 233 -11.41 0.39 -9.47
N ALA A 234 -12.75 0.24 -9.51
CA ALA A 234 -13.49 0.64 -10.68
C ALA A 234 -13.33 2.17 -10.92
N PRO A 235 -13.32 2.65 -12.17
CA PRO A 235 -13.15 4.08 -12.47
C PRO A 235 -14.14 4.99 -11.74
N GLN A 236 -15.36 4.50 -11.52
CA GLN A 236 -16.40 5.24 -10.80
C GLN A 236 -16.09 5.36 -9.29
N ASP A 237 -15.58 4.30 -8.68
CA ASP A 237 -15.16 4.31 -7.27
C ASP A 237 -13.95 5.23 -7.09
N PHE A 238 -12.99 5.11 -8.01
CA PHE A 238 -11.80 5.96 -8.04
C PHE A 238 -12.17 7.45 -8.12
N LEU A 239 -13.07 7.81 -9.05
CA LEU A 239 -13.60 9.17 -9.17
C LEU A 239 -14.28 9.63 -7.87
N SER A 240 -15.12 8.77 -7.28
CA SER A 240 -15.88 9.12 -6.07
C SER A 240 -14.95 9.39 -4.88
N ILE A 241 -13.89 8.59 -4.73
CA ILE A 241 -12.86 8.80 -3.70
C ILE A 241 -12.09 10.09 -3.95
N LEU A 242 -11.65 10.32 -5.20
CA LEU A 242 -10.90 11.53 -5.57
C LEU A 242 -11.74 12.80 -5.30
N VAL A 243 -13.00 12.81 -5.73
CA VAL A 243 -13.94 13.90 -5.48
C VAL A 243 -14.15 14.13 -3.98
N PHE A 244 -14.29 13.05 -3.20
CA PHE A 244 -14.42 13.15 -1.75
C PHE A 244 -13.20 13.80 -1.10
N PHE A 245 -11.97 13.41 -1.50
CA PHE A 245 -10.74 14.02 -0.98
C PHE A 245 -10.59 15.48 -1.39
N LEU A 246 -10.87 15.82 -2.65
CA LEU A 246 -10.77 17.19 -3.16
C LEU A 246 -11.79 18.12 -2.47
N ARG A 247 -13.04 17.68 -2.29
CA ARG A 247 -14.06 18.43 -1.54
C ARG A 247 -13.68 18.65 -0.08
N SER A 248 -12.92 17.73 0.51
CA SER A 248 -12.49 17.79 1.92
C SER A 248 -11.32 18.76 2.17
N MET A 249 -10.75 19.37 1.12
CA MET A 249 -9.69 20.38 1.25
C MET A 249 -10.17 21.66 1.93
N GLU A 250 -11.43 22.05 1.75
CA GLU A 250 -12.01 23.26 2.35
C GLU A 250 -12.43 23.03 3.82
N ARG A 251 -12.93 21.84 4.12
CA ARG A 251 -13.37 21.43 5.46
C ARG A 251 -12.93 20.01 5.69
N THR A 252 -11.92 19.82 6.53
CA THR A 252 -11.31 18.53 6.78
C THR A 252 -11.99 17.78 7.93
N PRO A 253 -12.69 16.66 7.67
CA PRO A 253 -13.21 15.79 8.72
C PRO A 253 -12.11 15.24 9.63
N LYS A 254 -12.47 14.88 10.86
CA LYS A 254 -11.54 14.32 11.86
C LYS A 254 -10.83 13.04 11.37
N SER A 255 -11.49 12.24 10.52
CA SER A 255 -10.94 11.00 9.97
C SER A 255 -9.64 11.20 9.18
N PHE A 256 -9.48 12.35 8.50
CA PHE A 256 -8.25 12.69 7.79
C PHE A 256 -7.07 12.93 8.73
N GLN A 257 -7.32 13.46 9.94
CA GLN A 257 -6.27 13.63 10.94
C GLN A 257 -5.73 12.30 11.45
N VAL A 258 -6.56 11.26 11.47
CA VAL A 258 -6.11 9.89 11.76
C VAL A 258 -5.09 9.45 10.70
N VAL A 259 -5.42 9.61 9.41
CA VAL A 259 -4.50 9.30 8.30
C VAL A 259 -3.19 10.08 8.44
N LYS A 260 -3.25 11.40 8.70
CA LYS A 260 -2.05 12.23 8.96
C LYS A 260 -1.23 11.71 10.14
N GLY A 261 -1.87 11.27 11.22
CA GLY A 261 -1.19 10.63 12.36
C GLY A 261 -0.50 9.32 11.98
N GLU A 262 -1.10 8.49 11.13
CA GLU A 262 -0.49 7.26 10.63
C GLU A 262 0.74 7.52 9.76
N TRP A 263 0.67 8.54 8.90
CA TRP A 263 1.82 9.01 8.12
C TRP A 263 2.96 9.48 9.01
N LYS A 264 2.68 10.31 10.02
CA LYS A 264 3.69 10.76 11.01
C LYS A 264 4.33 9.58 11.75
N ARG A 265 3.52 8.62 12.21
CA ARG A 265 4.01 7.41 12.89
C ARG A 265 4.87 6.53 11.99
N LEU A 266 4.48 6.37 10.72
CA LEU A 266 5.27 5.65 9.72
C LEU A 266 6.63 6.34 9.49
N ALA A 267 6.63 7.66 9.31
CA ALA A 267 7.86 8.43 9.15
C ALA A 267 8.78 8.30 10.37
N LEU A 268 8.24 8.47 11.58
CA LEU A 268 9.00 8.30 12.84
C LEU A 268 9.62 6.90 12.96
N SER A 269 8.85 5.86 12.67
CA SER A 269 9.35 4.49 12.70
C SER A 269 10.52 4.30 11.74
N LYS A 270 10.41 4.80 10.50
CA LYS A 270 11.51 4.71 9.52
C LYS A 270 12.72 5.55 9.90
N ILE A 271 12.53 6.74 10.48
CA ILE A 271 13.61 7.58 11.03
C ILE A 271 14.34 6.84 12.15
N GLN A 272 13.59 6.20 13.06
CA GLN A 272 14.17 5.52 14.22
C GLN A 272 15.01 4.32 13.78
N VAL A 273 14.51 3.50 12.84
CA VAL A 273 15.28 2.38 12.26
C VAL A 273 16.53 2.89 11.56
N TYR A 274 16.44 4.00 10.80
CA TYR A 274 17.59 4.60 10.12
C TYR A 274 18.67 5.11 11.10
N LYS A 275 18.27 5.71 12.22
CA LYS A 275 19.19 6.18 13.28
C LYS A 275 19.90 5.01 13.95
N ASN A 276 19.16 3.95 14.27
CA ASN A 276 19.68 2.79 14.99
C ASN A 276 20.36 1.76 14.07
N ARG A 277 20.61 2.10 12.79
CA ARG A 277 21.20 1.19 11.79
C ARG A 277 22.55 0.58 12.20
N LYS A 278 23.30 1.27 13.07
CA LYS A 278 24.59 0.79 13.59
C LYS A 278 24.46 -0.26 14.71
N GLU A 279 23.31 -0.35 15.36
CA GLU A 279 23.06 -1.25 16.51
C GLU A 279 22.25 -2.50 16.13
N VAL A 280 21.45 -2.44 15.05
CA VAL A 280 20.42 -3.45 14.70
C VAL A 280 20.82 -4.34 13.51
N ALA A 281 22.10 -4.38 13.12
CA ALA A 281 22.58 -5.12 11.95
C ALA A 281 22.39 -6.67 12.00
N SER A 282 21.76 -7.21 13.05
CA SER A 282 21.69 -8.64 13.33
C SER A 282 20.35 -9.32 13.07
N GLU A 283 19.18 -8.64 13.03
CA GLU A 283 17.90 -9.39 13.13
C GLU A 283 16.73 -8.96 12.23
N SER A 284 16.74 -7.80 11.54
CA SER A 284 15.58 -7.46 10.70
C SER A 284 15.88 -6.53 9.52
N GLY A 285 16.08 -7.13 8.34
CA GLY A 285 16.01 -6.46 7.04
C GLY A 285 17.06 -5.37 6.79
N GLU A 286 17.13 -4.94 5.53
CA GLU A 286 17.97 -3.81 5.14
C GLU A 286 17.42 -2.50 5.75
N PRO A 287 18.26 -1.65 6.37
CA PRO A 287 17.80 -0.38 6.91
C PRO A 287 17.19 0.50 5.80
N PRO A 288 16.16 1.30 6.09
CA PRO A 288 15.53 2.15 5.09
C PRO A 288 16.55 3.16 4.55
N SER A 289 16.58 3.34 3.24
CA SER A 289 17.51 4.29 2.63
C SER A 289 17.27 5.72 3.11
N PRO A 290 18.29 6.59 3.17
CA PRO A 290 18.13 8.01 3.50
C PRO A 290 17.07 8.69 2.62
N ALA A 291 17.02 8.31 1.34
CA ALA A 291 16.03 8.78 0.37
C ALA A 291 14.59 8.43 0.78
N THR A 292 14.37 7.24 1.36
CA THR A 292 13.07 6.79 1.88
C THR A 292 12.60 7.69 3.01
N VAL A 293 13.49 7.95 3.96
CA VAL A 293 13.19 8.77 5.13
C VAL A 293 12.90 10.21 4.72
N LEU A 294 13.70 10.77 3.81
CA LEU A 294 13.51 12.11 3.28
C LEU A 294 12.21 12.25 2.48
N ALA A 295 11.88 11.26 1.66
CA ALA A 295 10.63 11.25 0.89
C ALA A 295 9.39 11.24 1.82
N LEU A 296 9.41 10.45 2.90
CA LEU A 296 8.33 10.42 3.88
C LEU A 296 8.17 11.75 4.62
N ALA A 297 9.26 12.40 5.02
CA ALA A 297 9.19 13.70 5.68
C ALA A 297 8.65 14.79 4.73
N ASN A 298 9.13 14.82 3.48
CA ASN A 298 8.64 15.76 2.48
C ASN A 298 7.18 15.51 2.09
N ALA A 299 6.73 14.25 2.12
CA ALA A 299 5.33 13.92 1.92
C ALA A 299 4.44 14.41 3.07
N ILE A 300 4.97 14.71 4.26
CA ILE A 300 4.17 15.19 5.40
C ILE A 300 4.22 16.71 5.50
N ASP A 301 5.40 17.30 5.29
CA ASP A 301 5.61 18.74 5.45
C ASP A 301 4.91 19.56 4.38
N GLY A 302 4.20 20.60 4.79
CA GLY A 302 3.49 21.52 3.87
C GLY A 302 2.26 20.92 3.19
N PHE A 303 1.89 19.68 3.50
CA PHE A 303 0.67 19.04 3.03
C PHE A 303 -0.39 18.95 4.14
N SER A 304 -1.62 19.30 3.76
CA SER A 304 -2.83 19.14 4.55
C SER A 304 -3.22 17.66 4.65
N ALA A 305 -4.07 17.32 5.61
CA ALA A 305 -4.49 15.93 5.81
C ALA A 305 -5.25 15.31 4.61
N PRO A 306 -6.13 16.05 3.89
CA PRO A 306 -6.71 15.58 2.63
C PRO A 306 -5.69 15.33 1.53
N GLU A 307 -4.68 16.20 1.39
CA GLU A 307 -3.61 16.00 0.41
C GLU A 307 -2.83 14.70 0.67
N LEU A 308 -2.59 14.33 1.92
CA LEU A 308 -1.95 13.04 2.28
C LEU A 308 -2.76 11.81 1.83
N CYS A 309 -4.08 11.95 1.67
CA CYS A 309 -4.93 10.89 1.14
C CYS A 309 -4.83 10.82 -0.39
N ILE A 310 -4.74 11.99 -1.05
CA ILE A 310 -4.49 12.09 -2.50
C ILE A 310 -3.11 11.55 -2.87
N HIS A 311 -2.12 11.63 -1.98
CA HIS A 311 -0.80 11.02 -2.19
C HIS A 311 -0.92 9.55 -2.60
N GLN A 312 -1.80 8.80 -1.93
CA GLN A 312 -2.00 7.38 -2.19
C GLN A 312 -2.70 7.13 -3.53
N LEU A 313 -3.65 7.99 -3.92
CA LEU A 313 -4.29 7.91 -5.24
C LEU A 313 -3.28 8.17 -6.35
N VAL A 314 -2.48 9.22 -6.24
CA VAL A 314 -1.48 9.58 -7.26
C VAL A 314 -0.33 8.59 -7.29
N ALA A 315 0.01 8.00 -6.14
CA ALA A 315 1.00 6.93 -6.03
C ALA A 315 0.49 5.58 -6.55
N SER A 316 -0.83 5.41 -6.71
CA SER A 316 -1.38 4.20 -7.30
C SER A 316 -1.14 4.22 -8.81
N ASP A 317 -0.65 3.10 -9.34
CA ASP A 317 -0.43 2.95 -10.78
C ASP A 317 -1.79 2.73 -11.44
N GLN A 318 -2.31 3.77 -12.10
CA GLN A 318 -3.57 3.73 -12.84
C GLN A 318 -3.30 3.82 -14.34
N ASP A 319 -4.09 3.07 -15.11
CA ASP A 319 -4.05 3.16 -16.57
C ASP A 319 -4.49 4.56 -17.05
N GLU A 320 -3.85 5.03 -18.11
CA GLU A 320 -4.12 6.35 -18.71
C GLU A 320 -5.59 6.53 -19.12
N SER A 321 -6.23 5.45 -19.59
CA SER A 321 -7.64 5.45 -19.99
C SER A 321 -8.57 5.67 -18.79
N VAL A 322 -8.29 5.01 -17.67
CA VAL A 322 -9.02 5.19 -16.41
C VAL A 322 -8.85 6.62 -15.92
N LEU A 323 -7.60 7.10 -15.87
CA LEU A 323 -7.29 8.44 -15.38
C LEU A 323 -7.95 9.53 -16.25
N THR A 324 -7.86 9.40 -17.57
CA THR A 324 -8.54 10.28 -18.55
C THR A 324 -10.04 10.34 -18.28
N SER A 325 -10.68 9.18 -18.09
CA SER A 325 -12.13 9.10 -17.84
C SER A 325 -12.56 9.75 -16.52
N VAL A 326 -11.72 9.66 -15.49
CA VAL A 326 -11.93 10.26 -14.16
C VAL A 326 -11.75 11.78 -14.24
N VAL A 327 -10.63 12.21 -14.81
CA VAL A 327 -10.24 13.63 -14.93
C VAL A 327 -11.24 14.42 -15.77
N ALA A 328 -11.77 13.82 -16.86
CA ALA A 328 -12.78 14.45 -17.70
C ALA A 328 -14.08 14.79 -16.94
N LYS A 329 -14.39 14.07 -15.87
CA LYS A 329 -15.59 14.23 -15.03
C LYS A 329 -15.39 15.17 -13.84
N LEU A 330 -14.19 15.71 -13.63
CA LEU A 330 -13.94 16.63 -12.52
C LEU A 330 -14.51 18.01 -12.79
N GLU A 331 -15.12 18.59 -11.77
CA GLU A 331 -15.66 19.95 -11.81
C GLU A 331 -14.53 21.00 -11.75
N PRO A 332 -14.75 22.22 -12.29
CA PRO A 332 -13.75 23.30 -12.29
C PRO A 332 -12.99 23.52 -10.96
N PRO A 333 -13.66 23.67 -9.79
CA PRO A 333 -12.94 23.87 -8.52
C PRO A 333 -12.13 22.63 -8.08
N GLN A 334 -12.61 21.44 -8.41
CA GLN A 334 -11.93 20.18 -8.10
C GLN A 334 -10.65 20.05 -8.95
N LEU A 335 -10.76 20.36 -10.24
CA LEU A 335 -9.65 20.36 -11.17
C LEU A 335 -8.56 21.37 -10.76
N LEU A 336 -8.98 22.58 -10.37
CA LEU A 336 -8.06 23.61 -9.89
C LEU A 336 -7.33 23.15 -8.61
N SER A 337 -8.06 22.59 -7.65
CA SER A 337 -7.49 22.08 -6.40
C SER A 337 -6.49 20.94 -6.64
N LEU A 338 -6.82 20.00 -7.54
CA LEU A 338 -5.93 18.91 -7.93
C LEU A 338 -4.66 19.43 -8.61
N LEU A 339 -4.78 20.41 -9.51
CA LEU A 339 -3.63 20.99 -10.20
C LEU A 339 -2.72 21.78 -9.24
N GLN A 340 -3.30 22.52 -8.28
CA GLN A 340 -2.54 23.19 -7.23
C GLN A 340 -1.78 22.19 -6.35
N TYR A 341 -2.42 21.08 -5.99
CA TYR A 341 -1.78 19.98 -5.27
C TYR A 341 -0.60 19.38 -6.07
N LEU A 342 -0.75 19.14 -7.37
CA LEU A 342 0.34 18.64 -8.21
C LEU A 342 1.48 19.67 -8.35
N CYS A 343 1.17 20.97 -8.46
CA CYS A 343 2.17 22.03 -8.45
C CYS A 343 3.07 21.96 -7.20
N LYS A 344 2.48 21.76 -6.01
CA LYS A 344 3.25 21.59 -4.76
C LYS A 344 4.21 20.42 -4.85
N TRP A 345 3.79 19.29 -5.41
CA TRP A 345 4.67 18.15 -5.61
C TRP A 345 5.81 18.44 -6.58
N VAL A 346 5.52 19.08 -7.72
CA VAL A 346 6.57 19.46 -8.68
C VAL A 346 7.58 20.41 -8.03
N GLU A 347 7.11 21.37 -7.23
CA GLU A 347 7.99 22.28 -6.46
C GLU A 347 8.85 21.54 -5.44
N ARG A 348 8.30 20.54 -4.72
CA ARG A 348 9.07 19.68 -3.81
C ARG A 348 10.12 18.86 -4.55
N TYR A 349 9.78 18.34 -5.71
CA TYR A 349 10.70 17.58 -6.55
C TYR A 349 11.84 18.43 -7.09
N SER A 350 11.54 19.62 -7.61
CA SER A 350 12.56 20.53 -8.15
C SER A 350 13.49 21.10 -7.07
N SER A 351 12.99 21.37 -5.86
CA SER A 351 13.77 22.02 -4.81
C SER A 351 14.54 21.05 -3.89
N GLN A 352 13.97 19.88 -3.57
CA GLN A 352 14.40 19.08 -2.43
C GLN A 352 14.63 17.60 -2.76
N LEU A 353 13.77 16.98 -3.58
CA LEU A 353 13.82 15.54 -3.84
C LEU A 353 14.63 15.14 -5.07
N ALA A 354 14.93 16.05 -6.01
CA ALA A 354 15.77 15.76 -7.19
C ALA A 354 17.18 15.25 -6.84
N ARG A 355 17.61 15.38 -5.58
CA ARG A 355 18.93 14.93 -5.09
C ARG A 355 19.01 13.44 -4.81
N TYR A 356 17.89 12.74 -4.73
CA TYR A 356 17.86 11.32 -4.40
C TYR A 356 16.83 10.58 -5.26
N PRO A 357 17.17 9.41 -5.83
CA PRO A 357 16.17 8.56 -6.45
C PRO A 357 15.11 8.22 -5.40
N THR A 358 13.85 8.60 -5.65
CA THR A 358 12.78 8.30 -4.72
C THR A 358 12.56 6.80 -4.71
N PRO A 359 12.73 6.14 -3.56
CA PRO A 359 12.40 4.73 -3.44
C PRO A 359 10.90 4.57 -3.66
N LYS A 360 10.49 3.41 -4.19
CA LYS A 360 9.09 3.03 -4.36
C LYS A 360 8.41 2.84 -3.00
N LEU A 361 8.10 3.94 -2.34
CA LEU A 361 7.20 4.00 -1.22
C LEU A 361 5.81 4.05 -1.84
N GLY A 362 5.07 2.93 -1.90
CA GLY A 362 3.73 2.86 -2.52
C GLY A 362 2.67 3.82 -1.96
N ARG A 363 3.03 4.72 -1.03
CA ARG A 363 2.19 5.81 -0.51
C ARG A 363 2.65 7.19 -1.00
N VAL A 364 3.92 7.36 -1.39
CA VAL A 364 4.50 8.64 -1.83
C VAL A 364 4.54 8.65 -3.35
N PRO A 365 3.84 9.58 -4.03
CA PRO A 365 3.80 9.60 -5.48
C PRO A 365 5.17 9.99 -6.03
N SER A 366 5.69 9.21 -6.97
CA SER A 366 6.95 9.50 -7.66
C SER A 366 6.84 10.73 -8.57
N MET A 367 7.97 11.33 -8.92
CA MET A 367 7.99 12.46 -9.87
C MET A 367 7.33 12.10 -11.21
N ASN A 368 7.58 10.88 -11.72
CA ASN A 368 6.96 10.42 -12.96
C ASN A 368 5.44 10.32 -12.84
N GLN A 369 4.92 9.78 -11.73
CA GLN A 369 3.48 9.73 -11.48
C GLN A 369 2.87 11.14 -11.38
N VAL A 370 3.52 12.07 -10.69
CA VAL A 370 3.06 13.47 -10.61
C VAL A 370 3.01 14.13 -11.98
N LEU A 371 4.06 13.94 -12.80
CA LEU A 371 4.12 14.50 -14.16
C LEU A 371 3.09 13.84 -15.09
N PHE A 372 2.89 12.54 -14.98
CA PHE A 372 1.87 11.80 -15.73
C PHE A 372 0.45 12.28 -15.39
N TRP A 373 0.14 12.45 -14.11
CA TRP A 373 -1.14 13.05 -13.71
C TRP A 373 -1.31 14.47 -14.24
N THR A 374 -0.23 15.26 -14.22
CA THR A 374 -0.24 16.62 -14.74
C THR A 374 -0.50 16.64 -16.24
N SER A 375 0.15 15.77 -17.03
CA SER A 375 -0.05 15.71 -18.48
C SER A 375 -1.49 15.34 -18.83
N VAL A 376 -2.04 14.28 -18.23
CA VAL A 376 -3.42 13.85 -18.47
C VAL A 376 -4.42 14.96 -18.13
N ILE A 377 -4.21 15.66 -17.01
CA ILE A 377 -5.06 16.80 -16.62
C ILE A 377 -5.03 17.91 -17.67
N LEU A 378 -3.84 18.31 -18.11
CA LEU A 378 -3.64 19.37 -19.11
C LEU A 378 -4.24 19.00 -20.46
N GLU A 379 -4.07 17.76 -20.91
CA GLU A 379 -4.60 17.27 -22.18
C GLU A 379 -6.13 17.21 -22.16
N CYS A 380 -6.71 16.60 -21.13
CA CYS A 380 -8.17 16.44 -21.03
C CYS A 380 -8.92 17.78 -20.89
N ASN A 381 -8.26 18.82 -20.36
CA ASN A 381 -8.91 20.09 -20.04
C ASN A 381 -8.24 21.30 -20.70
N TYR A 382 -7.49 21.08 -21.80
CA TYR A 382 -6.73 22.13 -22.48
C TYR A 382 -7.57 23.38 -22.79
N THR A 383 -8.75 23.19 -23.39
CA THR A 383 -9.65 24.30 -23.75
C THR A 383 -10.12 25.08 -22.53
N LYS A 384 -10.42 24.41 -21.40
CA LYS A 384 -10.80 25.07 -20.14
C LYS A 384 -9.64 25.91 -19.59
N PHE A 385 -8.43 25.38 -19.62
CA PHE A 385 -7.24 26.08 -19.13
C PHE A 385 -6.84 27.28 -19.99
N VAL A 386 -7.04 27.22 -21.30
CA VAL A 386 -6.75 28.35 -22.19
C VAL A 386 -7.79 29.45 -22.04
N LEU A 387 -9.08 29.09 -21.98
CA LEU A 387 -10.17 30.06 -22.05
C LEU A 387 -10.53 30.70 -20.70
N SER A 388 -10.35 30.02 -19.57
CA SER A 388 -10.67 30.57 -18.25
C SER A 388 -9.44 31.14 -17.54
N SER A 389 -9.54 32.41 -17.15
CA SER A 389 -8.51 33.14 -16.41
C SER A 389 -8.18 32.55 -15.05
N ASP A 390 -9.13 31.81 -14.46
CA ASP A 390 -8.99 31.24 -13.11
C ASP A 390 -7.85 30.23 -13.04
N TYR A 391 -7.54 29.58 -14.16
CA TYR A 391 -6.46 28.60 -14.26
C TYR A 391 -5.13 29.19 -14.69
N HIS A 392 -5.11 30.39 -15.27
CA HIS A 392 -3.89 30.97 -15.86
C HIS A 392 -2.79 31.13 -14.81
N ALA A 393 -3.13 31.51 -13.58
CA ALA A 393 -2.18 31.66 -12.49
C ALA A 393 -1.48 30.33 -12.14
N VAL A 394 -2.24 29.25 -11.97
CA VAL A 394 -1.69 27.93 -11.60
C VAL A 394 -0.91 27.31 -12.76
N VAL A 395 -1.39 27.44 -14.00
CA VAL A 395 -0.69 26.92 -15.19
C VAL A 395 0.62 27.68 -15.41
N LYS A 396 0.64 29.00 -15.20
CA LYS A 396 1.86 29.81 -15.26
C LYS A 396 2.86 29.42 -14.17
N ALA A 397 2.38 29.13 -12.95
CA ALA A 397 3.22 28.64 -11.87
C ALA A 397 3.82 27.26 -12.22
N MET A 398 3.00 26.32 -12.71
CA MET A 398 3.47 25.01 -13.15
C MET A 398 4.54 25.12 -14.24
N ARG A 399 4.31 25.97 -15.26
CA ARG A 399 5.29 26.20 -16.33
C ARG A 399 6.64 26.68 -15.77
N LYS A 400 6.63 27.63 -14.83
CA LYS A 400 7.85 28.14 -14.20
C LYS A 400 8.62 27.06 -13.44
N LEU A 401 7.91 26.09 -12.84
CA LEU A 401 8.52 24.97 -12.11
C LEU A 401 9.07 23.90 -13.04
N VAL A 402 8.35 23.58 -14.12
CA VAL A 402 8.70 22.50 -15.05
C VAL A 402 9.77 22.94 -16.06
N GLN A 403 9.79 24.21 -16.47
CA GLN A 403 10.70 24.69 -17.51
C GLN A 403 12.20 24.43 -17.20
N PRO A 404 12.73 24.73 -16.00
CA PRO A 404 14.11 24.40 -15.66
C PRO A 404 14.39 22.89 -15.65
N LEU A 405 13.40 22.07 -15.31
CA LEU A 405 13.54 20.61 -15.32
C LEU A 405 13.64 20.06 -16.74
N VAL A 406 12.87 20.62 -17.68
CA VAL A 406 12.94 20.29 -19.10
C VAL A 406 14.26 20.76 -19.70
N GLU A 407 14.70 21.97 -19.38
CA GLU A 407 16.01 22.47 -19.80
C GLU A 407 17.12 21.56 -19.26
N LEU A 408 17.07 21.14 -18.00
CA LEU A 408 18.05 20.19 -17.47
C LEU A 408 17.99 18.83 -18.21
N SER A 409 16.79 18.30 -18.44
CA SER A 409 16.64 16.98 -19.07
C SER A 409 17.15 16.96 -20.51
N THR A 410 16.97 18.04 -21.29
CA THR A 410 17.49 18.13 -22.66
C THR A 410 19.02 18.12 -22.69
N HIS A 411 19.68 18.73 -21.69
CA HIS A 411 21.14 18.66 -21.55
C HIS A 411 21.64 17.29 -21.07
N LEU A 412 20.87 16.59 -20.22
CA LEU A 412 21.26 15.29 -19.67
C LEU A 412 20.95 14.11 -20.61
N THR A 413 19.94 14.23 -21.48
CA THR A 413 19.49 13.13 -22.36
C THR A 413 20.62 12.54 -23.22
N PRO A 414 21.49 13.34 -23.87
CA PRO A 414 22.62 12.81 -24.63
C PRO A 414 23.62 12.01 -23.78
N LEU A 415 23.71 12.30 -22.48
CA LEU A 415 24.63 11.63 -21.56
C LEU A 415 24.13 10.23 -21.16
N ILE A 416 22.84 9.93 -21.30
CA ILE A 416 22.28 8.62 -20.97
C ILE A 416 22.98 7.53 -21.78
N GLY A 417 23.16 7.74 -23.09
CA GLY A 417 23.88 6.80 -23.95
C GLY A 417 25.33 6.59 -23.53
N ILE A 418 25.99 7.63 -23.01
CA ILE A 418 27.36 7.53 -22.49
C ILE A 418 27.38 6.70 -21.19
N VAL A 419 26.47 6.98 -20.26
CA VAL A 419 26.35 6.23 -19.00
C VAL A 419 26.03 4.76 -19.27
N ASP A 420 25.12 4.47 -20.19
CA ASP A 420 24.76 3.11 -20.59
C ASP A 420 25.94 2.41 -21.28
N HIS A 421 26.68 3.11 -22.14
CA HIS A 421 27.90 2.58 -22.74
C HIS A 421 28.97 2.26 -21.67
N LEU A 422 29.19 3.14 -20.69
CA LEU A 422 30.13 2.92 -19.60
C LEU A 422 29.69 1.77 -18.68
N ARG A 423 28.39 1.66 -18.39
CA ARG A 423 27.81 0.53 -17.65
C ARG A 423 28.02 -0.77 -18.41
N TYR A 424 27.68 -0.79 -19.70
CA TYR A 424 27.89 -1.95 -20.56
C TYR A 424 29.36 -2.37 -20.61
N ARG A 425 30.30 -1.42 -20.75
CA ARG A 425 31.75 -1.69 -20.69
C ARG A 425 32.17 -2.28 -19.34
N ARG A 426 31.67 -1.75 -18.22
CA ARG A 426 31.93 -2.31 -16.88
C ARG A 426 31.39 -3.72 -16.73
N TYR A 427 30.16 -3.99 -17.20
CA TYR A 427 29.59 -5.35 -17.21
C TYR A 427 30.39 -6.30 -18.12
N ALA A 428 30.78 -5.87 -19.31
CA ALA A 428 31.62 -6.66 -20.22
C ALA A 428 33.01 -6.95 -19.63
N ALA A 429 33.61 -6.01 -18.91
CA ALA A 429 34.87 -6.22 -18.18
C ALA A 429 34.70 -7.16 -16.96
N ALA A 430 33.57 -7.08 -16.26
CA ALA A 430 33.23 -7.98 -15.15
C ALA A 430 32.93 -9.42 -15.63
N ILE A 431 32.40 -9.59 -16.84
CA ILE A 431 32.18 -10.90 -17.46
C ILE A 431 33.52 -11.50 -17.93
N LYS A 432 34.40 -10.69 -18.57
CA LYS A 432 35.75 -11.14 -18.98
C LYS A 432 36.64 -11.58 -17.81
N THR A 433 36.41 -11.04 -16.61
CA THR A 433 37.15 -11.43 -15.39
C THR A 433 36.56 -12.65 -14.68
N ARG A 434 35.29 -13.02 -14.96
CA ARG A 434 34.66 -14.23 -14.40
C ARG A 434 34.77 -15.46 -15.30
N VAL A 435 34.88 -15.28 -16.62
CA VAL A 435 35.20 -16.37 -17.54
C VAL A 435 36.72 -16.47 -17.64
N HIS A 436 37.32 -17.27 -16.76
CA HIS A 436 38.70 -17.70 -16.92
C HIS A 436 38.77 -18.66 -18.13
N VAL A 437 38.75 -18.10 -19.34
CA VAL A 437 39.22 -18.83 -20.53
C VAL A 437 40.74 -18.79 -20.46
N PRO A 438 41.44 -19.95 -20.51
CA PRO A 438 42.88 -19.96 -20.60
C PRO A 438 43.28 -19.21 -21.86
N THR A 439 44.13 -18.20 -21.70
CA THR A 439 44.80 -17.50 -22.78
C THR A 439 45.49 -18.52 -23.70
N ALA A 440 45.06 -18.56 -24.96
CA ALA A 440 45.88 -19.02 -26.08
C ALA A 440 46.34 -17.77 -26.87
N PRO A 441 47.53 -17.82 -27.47
CA PRO A 441 48.34 -16.65 -27.77
C PRO A 441 47.83 -15.87 -28.98
N THR A 442 48.27 -14.62 -29.01
CA THR A 442 48.36 -13.73 -30.18
C THR A 442 48.65 -14.50 -31.47
N ASP A 443 47.69 -14.52 -32.39
CA ASP A 443 47.89 -14.48 -33.83
C ASP A 443 46.56 -14.11 -34.49
N TYR A 444 46.62 -13.38 -35.60
CA TYR A 444 45.55 -12.62 -36.27
C TYR A 444 45.32 -11.19 -35.75
N VAL A 445 46.27 -10.34 -36.12
CA VAL A 445 46.02 -8.93 -36.43
C VAL A 445 45.24 -8.88 -37.76
N ILE A 446 44.04 -8.28 -37.77
CA ILE A 446 43.39 -7.83 -39.00
C ILE A 446 43.63 -6.33 -39.09
N GLU A 447 44.60 -5.92 -39.92
CA GLU A 447 44.76 -4.54 -40.35
C GLU A 447 43.67 -4.24 -41.39
N LEU A 448 42.77 -3.31 -41.06
CA LEU A 448 41.91 -2.66 -42.04
C LEU A 448 42.73 -1.57 -42.72
N LEU A 449 43.11 -1.82 -43.97
CA LEU A 449 43.60 -0.79 -44.87
C LEU A 449 42.43 0.10 -45.30
N ASP A 450 42.60 1.41 -45.13
CA ASP A 450 41.74 2.43 -45.74
C ASP A 450 41.76 2.26 -47.25
N LEU A 451 40.58 2.06 -47.85
CA LEU A 451 40.38 2.22 -49.28
C LEU A 451 39.85 3.63 -49.52
N SER A 452 40.73 4.45 -50.10
CA SER A 452 40.51 5.78 -50.66
C SER A 452 39.25 5.91 -51.50
#